data_AF-A0A9E1ILV4-F1
#
_entry.id   AF-A0A9E1ILV4-F1
#
_cell.length_a   1.000
_cell.length_b   1.000
_cell.length_c   1.000
_cell.angle_alpha   90.00
_cell.angle_beta   90.00
_cell.angle_gamma   90.00
#
_symmetry.space_group_name_H-M   'P 1'
#
loop_
_entity.id
_entity.type
_entity.pdbx_description
1 polymer ?
#
loop_
_entity_poly.entity_id
_entity_poly.type
_entity_poly.pdbx_seq_one_letter_code
_entity_poly.pdbx_strand_id
1 'polypeptide(L)'
;MMFLSEYHAVLLANREAPNDGYTSVFGRLPSPMDVVYRNMVLPRLAVGDILAVMDAGAYFTSTATNFGGPRPAVVLVDQEPRLIRRRETFEHLAAVELFEEEQPQ
;
A
#
# COMPACT_ATOMS: atom_id res chain seq x y z
N MET A 1 0.90 -8.17 -11.45
CA MET A 1 -0.22 -9.11 -11.62
C MET A 1 -1.47 -8.26 -11.71
N MET A 2 -2.11 -8.25 -12.88
CA MET A 2 -3.33 -7.47 -13.14
C MET A 2 -4.46 -8.21 -12.42
N PHE A 3 -4.85 -7.73 -11.24
CA PHE A 3 -6.04 -8.25 -10.57
C PHE A 3 -7.23 -8.05 -11.51
N LEU A 4 -8.01 -9.12 -11.67
CA LEU A 4 -9.12 -9.28 -12.60
C LEU A 4 -10.05 -8.08 -12.54
N SER A 5 -10.14 -7.27 -13.61
CA SER A 5 -11.20 -6.28 -13.97
C SER A 5 -11.96 -5.50 -12.87
N GLU A 6 -11.47 -5.44 -11.64
CA GLU A 6 -12.14 -4.83 -10.50
C GLU A 6 -11.70 -3.38 -10.42
N TYR A 7 -12.69 -2.49 -10.51
CA TYR A 7 -12.51 -1.07 -10.28
C TYR A 7 -12.83 -0.81 -8.80
N HIS A 8 -11.81 -0.60 -7.97
CA HIS A 8 -12.07 -0.07 -6.65
C HIS A 8 -12.16 1.46 -6.68
N ALA A 9 -13.07 2.05 -5.91
CA ALA A 9 -13.09 3.50 -5.77
C ALA A 9 -11.85 3.98 -5.01
N VAL A 10 -11.31 5.13 -5.38
CA VAL A 10 -10.30 5.84 -4.58
C VAL A 10 -10.82 7.19 -4.18
N LEU A 11 -10.64 7.51 -2.90
CA LEU A 11 -11.14 8.73 -2.30
C LEU A 11 -10.01 9.46 -1.58
N LEU A 12 -10.07 10.80 -1.61
CA LEU A 12 -9.32 11.62 -0.67
C LEU A 12 -9.96 11.50 0.71
N ALA A 13 -9.20 11.02 1.69
CA ALA A 13 -9.74 10.54 2.96
C ALA A 13 -9.54 11.53 4.13
N ASN A 14 -8.69 12.55 3.98
CA ASN A 14 -8.30 13.43 5.08
C ASN A 14 -8.76 14.89 4.93
N ARG A 15 -9.45 15.25 3.85
CA ARG A 15 -10.08 16.57 3.65
C ARG A 15 -11.08 16.53 2.50
N GLU A 16 -11.97 17.52 2.47
CA GLU A 16 -12.87 17.77 1.34
C GLU A 16 -12.19 18.66 0.29
N ALA A 17 -12.39 18.32 -0.98
CA ALA A 17 -12.00 19.16 -2.11
C ALA A 17 -12.79 18.75 -3.36
N PRO A 18 -13.09 19.69 -4.26
CA PRO A 18 -13.72 19.35 -5.52
C PRO A 18 -12.76 18.55 -6.39
N ASN A 19 -13.31 17.62 -7.15
CA ASN A 19 -12.57 16.94 -8.20
C ASN A 19 -12.17 17.97 -9.28
N ASP A 20 -10.87 18.13 -9.53
CA ASP A 20 -10.34 19.22 -10.37
C ASP A 20 -9.51 18.72 -11.56
N GLY A 21 -9.39 17.41 -11.76
CA GLY A 21 -8.74 16.86 -12.93
C GLY A 21 -8.53 15.35 -12.90
N TYR A 22 -7.93 14.86 -13.97
CA TYR A 22 -7.49 13.47 -14.06
C TYR A 22 -6.13 13.30 -13.40
N THR A 23 -6.06 12.38 -12.45
CA THR A 23 -4.85 12.01 -11.72
C THR A 23 -4.57 10.51 -11.91
N SER A 24 -3.31 10.16 -12.11
CA SER A 24 -2.86 8.76 -12.07
C SER A 24 -2.06 8.53 -10.80
N VAL A 25 -2.36 7.45 -10.10
CA VAL A 25 -1.73 7.08 -8.83
C VAL A 25 -0.86 5.85 -9.07
N PHE A 26 0.43 6.00 -8.78
CA PHE A 26 1.42 4.93 -8.89
C PHE A 26 1.86 4.51 -7.48
N GLY A 27 2.27 3.26 -7.37
CA GLY A 27 2.87 2.76 -6.14
C GLY A 27 4.31 3.22 -6.00
N ARG A 28 5.02 2.61 -5.05
CA ARG A 28 6.39 2.97 -4.68
C ARG A 28 7.45 2.28 -5.53
N LEU A 29 7.12 1.15 -6.16
CA LEU A 29 8.07 0.35 -6.89
C LEU A 29 8.56 1.10 -8.13
N PRO A 30 9.84 0.95 -8.49
CA PRO A 30 10.41 1.52 -9.71
C PRO A 30 9.99 0.68 -10.93
N SER A 31 8.69 0.48 -11.11
CA SER A 31 8.12 -0.32 -12.19
C SER A 31 6.97 0.43 -12.85
N PRO A 32 6.91 0.49 -14.20
CA PRO A 32 5.77 1.09 -14.91
C PRO A 32 4.47 0.30 -14.72
N MET A 33 4.57 -0.93 -14.19
CA MET A 33 3.44 -1.78 -13.84
C MET A 33 2.92 -1.55 -12.41
N ASP A 34 3.62 -0.77 -11.59
CA ASP A 34 3.17 -0.45 -10.23
C ASP A 34 2.19 0.72 -10.25
N VAL A 35 1.02 0.41 -10.77
CA VAL A 35 -0.05 1.36 -11.03
C VAL A 35 -1.20 1.00 -10.12
N VAL A 36 -1.57 1.93 -9.25
CA VAL A 36 -2.79 1.80 -8.45
C VAL A 36 -3.98 2.20 -9.32
N TYR A 37 -3.92 3.39 -9.96
CA TYR A 37 -4.96 3.89 -10.86
C TYR A 37 -4.39 4.72 -12.01
N ARG A 38 -5.04 4.67 -13.16
CA ARG A 38 -4.77 5.55 -14.29
C ARG A 38 -5.97 6.45 -14.55
N ASN A 39 -5.71 7.73 -14.74
CA ASN A 39 -6.67 8.70 -15.25
C ASN A 39 -7.99 8.73 -14.46
N MET A 40 -7.92 8.74 -13.13
CA MET A 40 -9.09 8.85 -12.25
C MET A 40 -9.38 10.33 -11.95
N VAL A 41 -10.65 10.69 -11.88
CA VAL A 41 -11.07 12.04 -11.50
C VAL A 41 -10.92 12.19 -10.00
N LEU A 42 -9.96 13.01 -9.57
CA LEU A 42 -9.66 13.28 -8.15
C LEU A 42 -9.46 14.79 -7.94
N PRO A 43 -9.51 15.28 -6.70
CA PRO A 43 -9.01 16.60 -6.37
C PRO A 43 -7.49 16.66 -6.56
N ARG A 44 -6.94 17.85 -6.76
CA ARG A 44 -5.49 18.04 -6.79
C ARG A 44 -4.88 17.63 -5.45
N LEU A 45 -4.01 16.62 -5.54
CA LEU A 45 -3.34 16.02 -4.41
C LEU A 45 -2.10 16.84 -4.02
N ALA A 46 -1.80 16.83 -2.73
CA ALA A 46 -0.60 17.40 -2.14
C ALA A 46 0.11 16.36 -1.26
N VAL A 47 1.39 16.61 -0.97
CA VAL A 47 2.13 15.80 0.01
C VAL A 47 1.42 15.87 1.35
N GLY A 48 1.12 14.71 1.93
CA GLY A 48 0.37 14.59 3.19
C GLY A 48 -1.11 14.23 3.00
N ASP A 49 -1.64 14.27 1.77
CA ASP A 49 -2.98 13.74 1.49
C ASP A 49 -3.01 12.22 1.68
N ILE A 50 -4.15 11.73 2.20
CA ILE A 50 -4.38 10.31 2.44
C ILE A 50 -5.41 9.82 1.42
N LEU A 51 -5.04 8.77 0.68
CA LEU A 51 -5.95 8.10 -0.25
C LEU A 51 -6.51 6.83 0.39
N ALA A 52 -7.83 6.66 0.32
CA ALA A 52 -8.49 5.41 0.65
C ALA A 52 -8.78 4.63 -0.63
N VAL A 53 -8.29 3.39 -0.71
CA VAL A 53 -8.67 2.43 -1.76
C VAL A 53 -9.78 1.55 -1.19
N MET A 54 -10.96 1.65 -1.78
CA MET A 54 -12.15 0.92 -1.35
C MET A 54 -12.07 -0.55 -1.76
N ASP A 55 -13.02 -1.36 -1.30
CA ASP A 55 -13.21 -2.76 -1.73
C ASP A 55 -11.95 -3.65 -1.63
N ALA A 56 -11.00 -3.27 -0.79
CA ALA A 56 -9.70 -3.93 -0.61
C ALA A 56 -9.71 -5.03 0.48
N GLY A 57 -10.90 -5.53 0.85
CA GLY A 57 -11.06 -6.48 1.95
C GLY A 57 -10.61 -7.91 1.60
N ALA A 58 -10.89 -8.36 0.37
CA ALA A 58 -10.49 -9.67 -0.12
C ALA A 58 -9.19 -9.57 -0.93
N TYR A 59 -8.34 -10.60 -0.84
CA TYR A 59 -7.11 -10.77 -1.63
C TYR A 59 -5.98 -9.75 -1.42
N PHE A 60 -6.20 -8.49 -1.05
CA PHE A 60 -5.13 -7.49 -0.89
C PHE A 60 -4.08 -7.93 0.14
N THR A 61 -4.51 -8.17 1.38
CA THR A 61 -3.58 -8.52 2.47
C THR A 61 -3.04 -9.96 2.33
N SER A 62 -3.86 -10.88 1.81
CA SER A 62 -3.48 -12.29 1.68
C SER A 62 -2.54 -12.55 0.50
N THR A 63 -2.59 -11.73 -0.57
CA THR A 63 -1.67 -11.80 -1.71
C THR A 63 -0.53 -10.78 -1.64
N ALA A 64 -0.50 -9.92 -0.62
CA ALA A 64 0.56 -8.95 -0.42
C ALA A 64 1.92 -9.63 -0.23
N THR A 65 2.87 -9.23 -1.07
CA THR A 65 4.28 -9.58 -0.95
C THR A 65 5.04 -8.49 -0.18
N ASN A 66 6.26 -8.80 0.25
CA ASN A 66 7.22 -7.82 0.78
C ASN A 66 8.14 -7.24 -0.31
N PHE A 67 7.82 -7.50 -1.59
CA PHE A 67 8.53 -6.92 -2.72
C PHE A 67 8.24 -5.43 -2.78
N GLY A 68 9.22 -4.59 -2.41
CA GLY A 68 9.05 -3.15 -2.22
C GLY A 68 9.15 -2.67 -0.77
N GLY A 69 9.35 -3.59 0.18
CA GLY A 69 9.62 -3.31 1.58
C GLY A 69 8.65 -4.01 2.54
N PRO A 70 8.76 -3.69 3.84
CA PRO A 70 7.98 -4.37 4.87
C PRO A 70 6.47 -4.15 4.71
N ARG A 71 5.68 -5.22 4.80
CA ARG A 71 4.22 -5.15 4.66
C ARG A 71 3.59 -4.28 5.76
N PRO A 72 2.51 -3.54 5.45
CA PRO A 72 1.90 -2.61 6.38
C PRO A 72 1.21 -3.32 7.55
N ALA A 73 0.94 -2.55 8.60
CA ALA A 73 0.06 -2.96 9.67
C ALA A 73 -1.40 -3.09 9.18
N VAL A 74 -2.20 -3.92 9.85
CA VAL A 74 -3.65 -4.01 9.65
C VAL A 74 -4.35 -3.74 10.97
N VAL A 75 -5.31 -2.82 10.94
CA VAL A 75 -6.11 -2.40 12.08
C VAL A 75 -7.55 -2.85 11.85
N LEU A 76 -8.15 -3.48 12.85
CA LEU A 76 -9.58 -3.68 12.90
C LEU A 76 -10.20 -2.43 13.52
N VAL A 77 -11.12 -1.81 12.79
CA VAL A 77 -11.90 -0.67 13.27
C VAL A 77 -13.31 -1.16 13.56
N ASP A 78 -13.66 -1.18 14.85
CA ASP A 78 -15.01 -1.38 15.37
C ASP A 78 -15.23 -0.30 16.45
N GLN A 79 -15.94 -0.58 17.55
CA GLN A 79 -16.10 0.38 18.65
C GLN A 79 -14.76 0.94 19.17
N GLU A 80 -13.76 0.07 19.33
CA GLU A 80 -12.39 0.47 19.68
C GLU A 80 -11.41 -0.05 18.62
N PRO A 81 -10.66 0.86 17.94
CA PRO A 81 -9.66 0.44 16.97
C PRO A 81 -8.54 -0.36 17.61
N ARG A 82 -8.16 -1.49 17.00
CA ARG A 82 -7.05 -2.33 17.48
C ARG A 82 -6.20 -2.90 16.37
N LEU A 83 -4.90 -2.99 16.64
CA LEU A 83 -3.95 -3.63 15.74
C LEU A 83 -4.21 -5.14 15.69
N ILE A 84 -4.53 -5.68 14.52
CA ILE A 84 -4.71 -7.13 14.31
C ILE A 84 -3.54 -7.77 13.57
N ARG A 85 -2.71 -6.95 12.91
CA ARG A 85 -1.45 -7.38 12.30
C ARG A 85 -0.43 -6.25 12.44
N ARG A 86 0.71 -6.55 13.07
CA ARG A 86 1.83 -5.62 13.15
C ARG A 86 2.46 -5.38 11.78
N ARG A 87 3.02 -4.17 11.59
CA ARG A 87 3.88 -3.86 10.44
C ARG A 87 5.11 -4.76 10.48
N GLU A 88 5.57 -5.23 9.33
CA GLU A 88 6.89 -5.82 9.22
C GLU A 88 7.99 -4.76 9.36
N THR A 89 9.20 -5.21 9.65
CA THR A 89 10.41 -4.39 9.70
C THR A 89 11.44 -4.95 8.72
N PHE A 90 12.56 -4.25 8.51
CA PHE A 90 13.62 -4.75 7.63
C PHE A 90 14.25 -6.04 8.18
N GLU A 91 14.34 -6.19 9.49
CA GLU A 91 14.82 -7.42 10.13
C GLU A 91 13.94 -8.62 9.79
N HIS A 92 12.62 -8.44 9.69
CA HIS A 92 11.73 -9.51 9.24
C HIS A 92 12.01 -9.95 7.80
N LEU A 93 12.51 -9.03 6.94
CA LEU A 93 12.86 -9.35 5.56
C LEU A 93 14.15 -10.18 5.49
N ALA A 94 15.14 -9.82 6.32
CA ALA A 94 16.42 -10.52 6.39
C ALA A 94 16.37 -11.80 7.25
N ALA A 95 15.28 -12.05 7.97
CA ALA A 95 15.19 -13.12 8.98
C ALA A 95 15.37 -14.54 8.40
N VAL A 96 15.19 -14.71 7.09
CA VAL A 96 15.36 -15.99 6.40
C VAL A 96 16.70 -16.11 5.67
N GLU A 97 17.50 -15.04 5.68
CA GLU A 97 18.79 -15.00 5.01
C GLU A 97 19.88 -15.57 5.94
N LEU A 98 20.82 -16.33 5.36
CA LEU A 98 22.00 -16.82 6.06
C LEU A 98 23.17 -15.92 5.68
N PHE A 99 23.73 -15.25 6.68
CA PHE A 99 24.96 -14.47 6.53
C PHE A 99 26.12 -15.32 7.02
N GLU A 100 27.16 -15.48 6.20
CA GLU A 100 28.42 -16.04 6.71
C GLU A 100 29.04 -15.04 7.70
N GLU A 101 29.46 -15.52 8.87
CA GLU A 101 30.29 -14.71 9.75
C GLU A 101 31.63 -14.47 9.06
N GLU A 102 32.01 -13.19 8.87
CA GLU A 102 33.38 -12.86 8.46
C GLU A 102 34.34 -13.52 9.44
N GLN A 103 35.09 -14.53 8.98
CA GLN A 103 36.17 -15.10 9.76
C GLN A 103 37.15 -13.96 10.06
N PRO A 104 37.45 -13.66 11.34
CA PRO A 104 38.47 -12.69 11.65
C PRO A 104 39.79 -13.16 11.06
N GLN A 105 40.42 -12.31 10.24
CA GLN A 105 41.79 -12.50 9.76
C GLN A 105 42.79 -12.52 10.92
#